data_AF-A0A2N3A696-F1
#
_entry.id   AF-A0A2N3A696-F1
#
_cell.length_a   1.000
_cell.length_b   1.000
_cell.length_c   1.000
_cell.angle_alpha   90.00
_cell.angle_beta   90.00
_cell.angle_gamma   90.00
#
_symmetry.space_group_name_H-M   'P 1'
#
loop_
_entity.id
_entity.type
_entity.pdbx_description
1 polymer ?
#
loop_
_entity_poly.entity_id
_entity_poly.type
_entity_poly.pdbx_seq_one_letter_code
_entity_poly.pdbx_strand_id
1 'polypeptide(L)'
;MKIRITLLTIMVFALSFQGITCTNYLVTKGASTDGSTMISYAADSHIRYGELYWRPAGDWPEGSMITLYDRGTAKPMGQIPQPPHTYQVIGFMNEHQVAIGETTFDGRTELVDTTGIVDYGSLMFLALQRSKTAREAIQVIAELVEKYGYASSGESFSIADANEVWIMEIIGKGNRMVLDKKSKKMVNADKGAVWVAIRIPDGYISAHANHARITGFPLENGKTSISSKNFKLLNQPDIEVVYSHDVITFARTKGLFTGKDSEFSFSDIYAPLNFGAARFCELRVWAMFNQVNSQMHKYYDYAAGALDNERMPLYIMPDRKLSVHDLMNFKRDYMQGTELDMSQDIGAGPFGLPYRWRPLTWKYEGKEYFNERVTATQQTGFSFIAQMRNWLPDHIGGIFWFGVDDAGSTVYMPFYCGIQSVTNCVAEGNGDILTYSETAAFWVFNRVAHFTYLFYNRVMPDLRELQSELETQFIAEIQEVDRKALEMYKSDPDRAREHLTAYSGKTAETTVARWRKLGEFLLVKYLDGNVKKEKDGEFLRNPWGYPQSPSFPGYPDAWKQKVVEQTGERLMTPDAK
;
A
#
# COMPACT_ATOMS: atom_id res chain seq x y z
N MET A 1 -46.87 -40.39 22.63
CA MET A 1 -46.07 -39.26 23.14
C MET A 1 -44.60 -39.67 23.14
N LYS A 2 -43.78 -39.08 22.26
CA LYS A 2 -42.32 -38.86 22.34
C LYS A 2 -41.78 -38.61 20.93
N ILE A 3 -41.88 -37.35 20.51
CA ILE A 3 -41.22 -36.82 19.32
C ILE A 3 -39.73 -36.69 19.66
N ARG A 4 -38.87 -37.37 18.91
CA ARG A 4 -37.41 -37.17 18.99
C ARG A 4 -37.06 -36.00 18.06
N ILE A 5 -36.78 -34.84 18.67
CA ILE A 5 -36.17 -33.71 17.98
C ILE A 5 -34.65 -33.90 18.10
N THR A 6 -34.00 -34.21 16.99
CA THR A 6 -32.54 -34.18 16.89
C THR A 6 -32.14 -32.74 16.59
N LEU A 7 -31.59 -32.03 17.58
CA LEU A 7 -30.95 -30.74 17.36
C LEU A 7 -29.65 -30.96 16.57
N LEU A 8 -29.61 -30.47 15.33
CA LEU A 8 -28.38 -30.33 14.56
C LEU A 8 -27.77 -28.98 14.90
N THR A 9 -26.77 -28.97 15.78
CA THR A 9 -26.01 -27.76 16.10
C THR A 9 -25.09 -27.44 14.92
N ILE A 10 -25.51 -26.51 14.05
CA ILE A 10 -24.66 -25.94 13.00
C ILE A 10 -23.66 -25.00 13.69
N MET A 11 -22.44 -25.49 13.85
CA MET A 11 -21.32 -24.69 14.34
C MET A 11 -20.82 -23.83 13.18
N VAL A 12 -21.32 -22.60 13.08
CA VAL A 12 -20.79 -21.59 12.16
C VAL A 12 -19.43 -21.16 12.70
N PHE A 13 -18.36 -21.71 12.13
CA PHE A 13 -17.02 -21.15 12.31
C PHE A 13 -17.01 -19.77 11.64
N ALA A 14 -17.08 -18.72 12.44
CA ALA A 14 -16.72 -17.39 11.99
C ALA A 14 -15.20 -17.37 11.75
N LEU A 15 -14.78 -17.71 10.53
CA LEU A 15 -13.43 -17.43 10.06
C LEU A 15 -13.20 -15.93 10.17
N SER A 16 -12.36 -15.55 11.13
CA SER A 16 -11.88 -14.18 11.26
C SER A 16 -10.87 -13.97 10.15
N PHE A 17 -11.28 -13.38 9.04
CA PHE A 17 -10.35 -12.96 8.00
C PHE A 17 -9.44 -11.89 8.59
N GLN A 18 -8.14 -12.20 8.68
CA GLN A 18 -7.13 -11.19 8.95
C GLN A 18 -7.02 -10.32 7.70
N GLY A 19 -7.67 -9.15 7.72
CA GLY A 19 -7.63 -8.22 6.59
C GLY A 19 -6.20 -7.78 6.29
N ILE A 20 -5.72 -8.11 5.09
CA ILE A 20 -4.65 -7.38 4.41
C ILE A 20 -5.25 -6.03 4.02
N THR A 21 -4.59 -4.92 4.34
CA THR A 21 -5.31 -3.64 4.33
C THR A 21 -4.53 -2.48 3.74
N CYS A 22 -4.22 -2.59 2.46
CA CYS A 22 -3.35 -1.66 1.76
C CYS A 22 -4.04 -0.34 1.34
N THR A 23 -3.25 0.69 1.02
CA THR A 23 -3.72 1.97 0.43
C THR A 23 -2.79 2.41 -0.69
N ASN A 24 -3.32 2.87 -1.83
CA ASN A 24 -2.54 3.32 -3.00
C ASN A 24 -3.01 4.69 -3.49
N TYR A 25 -2.06 5.50 -3.95
CA TYR A 25 -2.27 6.84 -4.54
C TYR A 25 -1.57 6.92 -5.88
N LEU A 26 -2.21 7.55 -6.85
CA LEU A 26 -1.82 7.57 -8.26
C LEU A 26 -1.82 9.03 -8.75
N VAL A 27 -0.72 9.45 -9.36
CA VAL A 27 -0.52 10.82 -9.87
C VAL A 27 0.03 10.77 -11.28
N THR A 28 -0.70 11.37 -12.22
CA THR A 28 -0.27 11.50 -13.62
C THR A 28 0.76 12.62 -13.79
N LYS A 29 1.45 12.63 -14.94
CA LYS A 29 2.46 13.62 -15.29
C LYS A 29 1.95 15.06 -15.19
N GLY A 30 0.77 15.35 -15.71
CA GLY A 30 0.15 16.67 -15.67
C GLY A 30 -0.21 17.10 -14.24
N ALA A 31 -0.46 16.15 -13.35
CA ALA A 31 -0.80 16.38 -11.95
C ALA A 31 0.44 16.51 -11.04
N SER A 32 1.64 16.15 -11.52
CA SER A 32 2.86 16.26 -10.73
C SER A 32 3.59 17.60 -10.93
N THR A 33 4.36 17.97 -9.91
CA THR A 33 5.13 19.22 -9.88
C THR A 33 6.34 19.20 -10.83
N ASP A 34 6.92 18.02 -11.08
CA ASP A 34 8.10 17.82 -11.91
C ASP A 34 7.81 17.19 -13.28
N GLY A 35 6.57 16.78 -13.53
CA GLY A 35 6.18 16.08 -14.76
C GLY A 35 6.45 14.57 -14.74
N SER A 36 6.75 13.98 -13.58
CA SER A 36 6.82 12.54 -13.38
C SER A 36 5.43 11.92 -13.20
N THR A 37 5.29 10.64 -13.51
CA THR A 37 4.18 9.83 -12.99
C THR A 37 4.57 9.25 -11.65
N MET A 38 3.62 9.12 -10.73
CA MET A 38 3.87 8.49 -9.43
C MET A 38 2.74 7.53 -9.05
N ILE A 39 3.11 6.38 -8.48
CA ILE A 39 2.17 5.51 -7.76
C ILE A 39 2.75 5.17 -6.38
N SER A 40 1.91 4.79 -5.43
CA SER A 40 2.35 4.43 -4.08
C SER A 40 1.61 3.21 -3.55
N TYR A 41 2.22 2.49 -2.62
CA TYR A 41 1.63 1.31 -1.98
C TYR A 41 2.04 1.27 -0.50
N ALA A 42 1.10 0.98 0.39
CA ALA A 42 1.36 0.62 1.78
C ALA A 42 0.89 -0.82 1.96
N ALA A 43 1.82 -1.73 2.28
CA ALA A 43 1.57 -3.16 2.35
C ALA A 43 1.30 -3.56 3.80
N ASP A 44 0.02 -3.60 4.18
CA ASP A 44 -0.37 -3.74 5.59
C ASP A 44 -0.77 -5.18 5.92
N SER A 45 -0.07 -5.82 6.85
CA SER A 45 -0.36 -7.17 7.34
C SER A 45 0.36 -7.45 8.67
N HIS A 46 -0.29 -8.21 9.55
CA HIS A 46 0.26 -8.61 10.84
C HIS A 46 1.49 -9.53 10.77
N ILE A 47 1.73 -10.15 9.63
CA ILE A 47 2.80 -11.14 9.44
C ILE A 47 3.79 -10.73 8.34
N ARG A 48 3.69 -9.50 7.84
CA ARG A 48 4.55 -9.01 6.75
C ARG A 48 5.78 -8.32 7.32
N TYR A 49 6.94 -8.73 6.83
CA TYR A 49 8.23 -8.10 7.10
C TYR A 49 8.59 -7.12 5.98
N GLY A 50 9.11 -5.96 6.33
CA GLY A 50 9.54 -4.93 5.38
C GLY A 50 10.96 -5.16 4.89
N GLU A 51 11.10 -5.53 3.63
CA GLU A 51 12.39 -5.75 2.98
C GLU A 51 12.31 -5.28 1.52
N LEU A 52 13.45 -4.85 0.97
CA LEU A 52 13.56 -4.38 -0.38
C LEU A 52 13.93 -5.54 -1.30
N TYR A 53 12.93 -6.03 -2.02
CA TYR A 53 13.10 -7.11 -3.00
C TYR A 53 14.05 -6.71 -4.12
N TRP A 54 14.97 -7.58 -4.50
CA TRP A 54 15.82 -7.36 -5.68
C TRP A 54 15.96 -8.64 -6.50
N ARG A 55 15.70 -8.52 -7.80
CA ARG A 55 15.82 -9.62 -8.76
C ARG A 55 16.64 -9.13 -9.95
N PRO A 56 17.75 -9.80 -10.32
CA PRO A 56 18.52 -9.41 -11.48
C PRO A 56 17.76 -9.66 -12.78
N ALA A 57 18.12 -8.94 -13.84
CA ALA A 57 17.79 -9.34 -15.19
C ALA A 57 18.47 -10.68 -15.52
N GLY A 58 17.89 -11.47 -16.41
CA GLY A 58 18.42 -12.81 -16.69
C GLY A 58 17.94 -13.39 -18.01
N ASP A 59 18.84 -14.11 -18.67
CA ASP A 59 18.55 -14.91 -19.86
C ASP A 59 18.28 -16.36 -19.47
N TRP A 60 17.22 -16.93 -20.04
CA TRP A 60 16.75 -18.27 -19.69
C TRP A 60 16.77 -19.18 -20.92
N PRO A 61 17.44 -20.34 -20.85
CA PRO A 61 17.38 -21.33 -21.91
C PRO A 61 15.95 -21.77 -22.22
N GLU A 62 15.70 -22.17 -23.48
CA GLU A 62 14.40 -22.70 -23.89
C GLU A 62 13.96 -23.87 -22.99
N GLY A 63 12.70 -23.88 -22.57
CA GLY A 63 12.14 -24.88 -21.66
C GLY A 63 12.38 -24.62 -20.17
N SER A 64 13.08 -23.52 -19.80
CA SER A 64 13.22 -23.11 -18.40
C SER A 64 11.86 -22.85 -17.74
N MET A 65 11.72 -23.24 -16.48
CA MET A 65 10.50 -23.10 -15.68
C MET A 65 10.78 -22.30 -14.41
N ILE A 66 9.81 -21.52 -13.96
CA ILE A 66 9.81 -20.84 -12.66
C ILE A 66 8.72 -21.42 -11.77
N THR A 67 9.06 -21.72 -10.52
CA THR A 67 8.10 -22.14 -9.48
C THR A 67 7.43 -20.93 -8.86
N LEU A 68 6.11 -20.99 -8.76
CA LEU A 68 5.27 -19.98 -8.13
C LEU A 68 4.95 -20.38 -6.69
N TYR A 69 4.91 -19.39 -5.81
CA TYR A 69 4.60 -19.57 -4.40
C TYR A 69 3.51 -18.58 -4.02
N ASP A 70 2.55 -19.04 -3.23
CA ASP A 70 1.54 -18.17 -2.63
C ASP A 70 2.22 -17.15 -1.71
N ARG A 71 1.97 -15.86 -1.93
CA ARG A 71 2.64 -14.78 -1.18
C ARG A 71 2.29 -14.76 0.30
N GLY A 72 1.12 -15.27 0.70
CA GLY A 72 0.66 -15.24 2.09
C GLY A 72 1.14 -16.43 2.93
N THR A 73 1.41 -17.56 2.31
CA THR A 73 1.69 -18.84 2.98
C THR A 73 3.00 -19.50 2.57
N ALA A 74 3.69 -18.95 1.56
CA ALA A 74 4.86 -19.56 0.91
C ALA A 74 4.60 -20.97 0.37
N LYS A 75 3.33 -21.36 0.18
CA LYS A 75 2.96 -22.65 -0.38
C LYS A 75 3.35 -22.71 -1.87
N PRO A 76 4.04 -23.76 -2.34
CA PRO A 76 4.26 -23.97 -3.77
C PRO A 76 2.92 -24.13 -4.51
N MET A 77 2.71 -23.35 -5.57
CA MET A 77 1.45 -23.31 -6.32
C MET A 77 1.53 -24.03 -7.67
N GLY A 78 2.69 -24.01 -8.31
CA GLY A 78 2.90 -24.64 -9.61
C GLY A 78 4.13 -24.09 -10.32
N GLN A 79 4.28 -24.41 -11.60
CA GLN A 79 5.36 -23.89 -12.42
C GLN A 79 4.83 -23.33 -13.74
N ILE A 80 5.46 -22.27 -14.23
CA ILE A 80 5.20 -21.71 -15.56
C ILE A 80 6.52 -21.56 -16.33
N PRO A 81 6.50 -21.54 -17.68
CA PRO A 81 7.69 -21.27 -18.47
C PRO A 81 8.26 -19.88 -18.20
N GLN A 82 9.58 -19.78 -18.22
CA GLN A 82 10.29 -18.50 -18.29
C GLN A 82 10.26 -17.95 -19.73
N PRO A 83 10.15 -16.63 -19.92
CA PRO A 83 10.50 -16.01 -21.19
C PRO A 83 12.01 -16.15 -21.45
N PRO A 84 12.48 -15.97 -22.69
CA PRO A 84 13.91 -15.99 -23.00
C PRO A 84 14.73 -14.98 -22.18
N HIS A 85 14.12 -13.86 -21.79
CA HIS A 85 14.74 -12.81 -21.00
C HIS A 85 13.75 -12.25 -19.98
N THR A 86 14.21 -12.00 -18.75
CA THR A 86 13.48 -11.29 -17.70
C THR A 86 14.20 -10.01 -17.30
N TYR A 87 13.44 -8.95 -17.04
CA TYR A 87 13.99 -7.66 -16.61
C TYR A 87 14.35 -7.65 -15.13
N GLN A 88 15.30 -6.79 -14.77
CA GLN A 88 15.66 -6.49 -13.39
C GLN A 88 14.48 -5.82 -12.67
N VAL A 89 14.27 -6.20 -11.40
CA VAL A 89 13.23 -5.63 -10.53
C VAL A 89 13.83 -5.22 -9.19
N ILE A 90 13.48 -4.03 -8.73
CA ILE A 90 13.72 -3.52 -7.37
C ILE A 90 12.41 -3.14 -6.71
N GLY A 91 12.15 -3.69 -5.53
CA GLY A 91 10.85 -3.61 -4.87
C GLY A 91 9.74 -4.02 -5.83
N PHE A 92 8.90 -3.06 -6.20
CA PHE A 92 7.82 -3.24 -7.17
C PHE A 92 7.95 -2.31 -8.38
N MET A 93 9.20 -2.05 -8.80
CA MET A 93 9.55 -1.30 -10.00
C MET A 93 10.61 -2.07 -10.80
N ASN A 94 10.50 -2.10 -12.13
CA ASN A 94 11.51 -2.71 -12.99
C ASN A 94 12.48 -1.70 -13.60
N GLU A 95 13.52 -2.19 -14.25
CA GLU A 95 14.55 -1.35 -14.89
C GLU A 95 14.03 -0.46 -16.02
N HIS A 96 12.81 -0.69 -16.53
CA HIS A 96 12.11 0.12 -17.53
C HIS A 96 11.15 1.14 -16.90
N GLN A 97 11.28 1.39 -15.61
CA GLN A 97 10.40 2.28 -14.85
C GLN A 97 8.93 1.84 -14.83
N VAL A 98 8.62 0.56 -15.08
CA VAL A 98 7.27 0.05 -14.84
C VAL A 98 7.15 -0.25 -13.35
N ALA A 99 6.08 0.22 -12.71
CA ALA A 99 5.81 0.00 -11.30
C ALA A 99 4.39 -0.54 -11.05
N ILE A 100 4.24 -1.39 -10.03
CA ILE A 100 2.93 -1.97 -9.65
C ILE A 100 2.71 -1.90 -8.14
N GLY A 101 1.56 -1.37 -7.71
CA GLY A 101 1.05 -1.45 -6.33
C GLY A 101 -0.28 -2.18 -6.27
N GLU A 102 -0.72 -2.65 -5.08
CA GLU A 102 -2.01 -3.36 -4.94
C GLU A 102 -2.83 -2.93 -3.72
N THR A 103 -4.14 -3.14 -3.80
CA THR A 103 -5.01 -3.31 -2.62
C THR A 103 -6.01 -4.45 -2.82
N THR A 104 -6.01 -5.43 -1.91
CA THR A 104 -7.02 -6.50 -1.86
C THR A 104 -8.39 -5.97 -1.46
N PHE A 105 -9.40 -6.09 -2.33
CA PHE A 105 -10.80 -5.75 -2.01
C PHE A 105 -11.68 -6.97 -1.69
N ASP A 106 -11.13 -8.17 -1.80
CA ASP A 106 -11.78 -9.47 -1.64
C ASP A 106 -12.92 -9.73 -2.64
N GLY A 107 -13.97 -8.93 -2.58
CA GLY A 107 -15.17 -9.04 -3.40
C GLY A 107 -16.01 -10.25 -3.03
N ARG A 108 -16.51 -10.95 -4.05
CA ARG A 108 -17.36 -12.14 -3.90
C ARG A 108 -16.54 -13.39 -3.58
N THR A 109 -16.74 -13.96 -2.39
CA THR A 109 -16.00 -15.15 -1.94
C THR A 109 -16.30 -16.39 -2.78
N GLU A 110 -17.49 -16.48 -3.39
CA GLU A 110 -17.86 -17.55 -4.32
C GLU A 110 -17.06 -17.54 -5.64
N LEU A 111 -16.32 -16.46 -5.92
CA LEU A 111 -15.52 -16.28 -7.12
C LEU A 111 -14.03 -16.61 -6.94
N VAL A 112 -13.59 -16.94 -5.72
CA VAL A 112 -12.21 -17.36 -5.46
C VAL A 112 -11.92 -18.69 -6.17
N ASP A 113 -10.86 -18.75 -6.98
CA ASP A 113 -10.42 -19.97 -7.68
C ASP A 113 -9.32 -20.68 -6.87
N THR A 114 -9.60 -21.90 -6.38
CA THR A 114 -8.70 -22.75 -5.58
C THR A 114 -7.83 -23.67 -6.45
N THR A 115 -8.02 -23.64 -7.76
CA THR A 115 -7.31 -24.46 -8.75
C THR A 115 -6.32 -23.68 -9.61
N GLY A 116 -6.42 -22.34 -9.61
CA GLY A 116 -5.42 -21.46 -10.19
C GLY A 116 -4.06 -21.58 -9.50
N ILE A 117 -3.00 -21.22 -10.22
CA ILE A 117 -1.62 -21.32 -9.71
C ILE A 117 -0.88 -19.98 -9.65
N VAL A 118 -1.49 -18.88 -10.11
CA VAL A 118 -0.88 -17.55 -10.10
C VAL A 118 -1.66 -16.67 -9.11
N ASP A 119 -1.03 -16.34 -7.98
CA ASP A 119 -1.57 -15.40 -7.00
C ASP A 119 -1.25 -13.94 -7.36
N TYR A 120 -1.89 -12.98 -6.69
CA TYR A 120 -1.68 -11.54 -6.92
C TYR A 120 -0.20 -11.14 -6.77
N GLY A 121 0.53 -11.73 -5.82
CA GLY A 121 1.94 -11.47 -5.59
C GLY A 121 2.80 -11.91 -6.78
N SER A 122 2.60 -13.15 -7.24
CA SER A 122 3.25 -13.66 -8.45
C SER A 122 2.92 -12.81 -9.67
N LEU A 123 1.67 -12.35 -9.83
CA LEU A 123 1.29 -11.48 -10.96
C LEU A 123 2.11 -10.20 -11.01
N MET A 124 2.27 -9.50 -9.89
CA MET A 124 3.04 -8.26 -9.84
C MET A 124 4.50 -8.49 -10.27
N PHE A 125 5.18 -9.48 -9.69
CA PHE A 125 6.59 -9.76 -10.03
C PHE A 125 6.76 -10.29 -11.45
N LEU A 126 5.90 -11.21 -11.90
CA LEU A 126 5.97 -11.73 -13.26
C LEU A 126 5.69 -10.65 -14.30
N ALA A 127 4.73 -9.75 -14.05
CA ALA A 127 4.46 -8.62 -14.93
C ALA A 127 5.67 -7.68 -15.02
N LEU A 128 6.25 -7.30 -13.88
CA LEU A 128 7.46 -6.46 -13.83
C LEU A 128 8.66 -7.11 -14.54
N GLN A 129 8.85 -8.43 -14.40
CA GLN A 129 9.93 -9.15 -15.07
C GLN A 129 9.71 -9.32 -16.60
N ARG A 130 8.50 -9.04 -17.10
CA ARG A 130 8.09 -9.39 -18.48
C ARG A 130 7.55 -8.21 -19.30
N SER A 131 7.54 -6.99 -18.78
CA SER A 131 6.98 -5.80 -19.44
C SER A 131 7.93 -4.61 -19.44
N LYS A 132 7.85 -3.78 -20.48
CA LYS A 132 8.57 -2.50 -20.60
C LYS A 132 7.65 -1.29 -20.44
N THR A 133 6.33 -1.49 -20.44
CA THR A 133 5.31 -0.45 -20.29
C THR A 133 4.18 -0.92 -19.37
N ALA A 134 3.41 0.02 -18.82
CA ALA A 134 2.21 -0.25 -18.03
C ALA A 134 1.19 -1.08 -18.83
N ARG A 135 1.06 -0.78 -20.13
CA ARG A 135 0.19 -1.51 -21.06
C ARG A 135 0.62 -2.96 -21.22
N GLU A 136 1.91 -3.20 -21.45
CA GLU A 136 2.46 -4.56 -21.52
C GLU A 136 2.27 -5.30 -20.19
N ALA A 137 2.40 -4.63 -19.04
CA ALA A 137 2.14 -5.24 -17.73
C ALA A 137 0.68 -5.71 -17.61
N ILE A 138 -0.30 -4.88 -18.04
CA ILE A 138 -1.73 -5.26 -18.08
C ILE A 138 -1.93 -6.49 -18.97
N GLN A 139 -1.31 -6.53 -20.15
CA GLN A 139 -1.39 -7.69 -21.05
C GLN A 139 -0.79 -8.95 -20.41
N VAL A 140 0.39 -8.86 -19.78
CA VAL A 140 1.03 -9.99 -19.11
C VAL A 140 0.14 -10.52 -17.99
N ILE A 141 -0.42 -9.64 -17.15
CA ILE A 141 -1.35 -10.04 -16.09
C ILE A 141 -2.54 -10.80 -16.69
N ALA A 142 -3.18 -10.24 -17.73
CA ALA A 142 -4.33 -10.84 -18.39
C ALA A 142 -4.03 -12.22 -18.98
N GLU A 143 -2.90 -12.37 -19.67
CA GLU A 143 -2.50 -13.63 -20.30
C GLU A 143 -2.12 -14.70 -19.26
N LEU A 144 -1.48 -14.31 -18.16
CA LEU A 144 -1.13 -15.23 -17.08
C LEU A 144 -2.38 -15.79 -16.39
N VAL A 145 -3.34 -14.94 -16.04
CA VAL A 145 -4.57 -15.41 -15.37
C VAL A 145 -5.45 -16.26 -16.29
N GLU A 146 -5.56 -15.91 -17.57
CA GLU A 146 -6.31 -16.71 -18.56
C GLU A 146 -5.69 -18.10 -18.72
N LYS A 147 -4.37 -18.16 -18.84
CA LYS A 147 -3.66 -19.41 -19.12
C LYS A 147 -3.57 -20.32 -17.90
N TYR A 148 -3.20 -19.77 -16.75
CA TYR A 148 -2.80 -20.53 -15.56
C TYR A 148 -3.79 -20.43 -14.39
N GLY A 149 -4.86 -19.64 -14.51
CA GLY A 149 -5.84 -19.41 -13.45
C GLY A 149 -5.34 -18.43 -12.40
N TYR A 150 -6.30 -17.80 -11.70
CA TYR A 150 -6.04 -16.73 -10.74
C TYR A 150 -6.34 -17.20 -9.31
N ALA A 151 -5.30 -17.31 -8.48
CA ALA A 151 -5.37 -17.93 -7.16
C ALA A 151 -5.49 -16.89 -6.04
N SER A 152 -6.32 -15.86 -6.21
CA SER A 152 -6.51 -14.82 -5.20
C SER A 152 -7.96 -14.32 -5.18
N SER A 153 -8.29 -13.54 -4.14
CA SER A 153 -9.54 -12.79 -4.09
C SER A 153 -9.44 -11.54 -4.97
N GLY A 154 -10.40 -10.63 -4.89
CA GLY A 154 -10.41 -9.41 -5.71
C GLY A 154 -9.29 -8.43 -5.37
N GLU A 155 -8.64 -7.87 -6.38
CA GLU A 155 -7.49 -6.97 -6.26
C GLU A 155 -7.64 -5.72 -7.13
N SER A 156 -7.25 -4.56 -6.59
CA SER A 156 -7.01 -3.34 -7.38
C SER A 156 -5.50 -3.14 -7.53
N PHE A 157 -5.01 -3.05 -8.76
CA PHE A 157 -3.63 -2.74 -9.08
C PHE A 157 -3.48 -1.29 -9.54
N SER A 158 -2.54 -0.57 -8.94
CA SER A 158 -1.93 0.61 -9.54
C SER A 158 -0.84 0.14 -10.50
N ILE A 159 -0.92 0.46 -11.79
CA ILE A 159 0.08 0.07 -12.79
C ILE A 159 0.52 1.33 -13.51
N ALA A 160 1.81 1.63 -13.52
CA ALA A 160 2.30 2.84 -14.16
C ALA A 160 3.67 2.64 -14.79
N ASP A 161 3.96 3.44 -15.81
CA ASP A 161 5.29 3.62 -16.39
C ASP A 161 5.61 5.12 -16.45
N ALA A 162 6.72 5.52 -17.07
CA ALA A 162 7.13 6.92 -17.12
C ALA A 162 6.14 7.87 -17.85
N ASN A 163 5.13 7.34 -18.55
CA ASN A 163 4.20 8.10 -19.37
C ASN A 163 2.74 7.98 -18.90
N GLU A 164 2.33 6.80 -18.42
CA GLU A 164 0.93 6.52 -18.12
C GLU A 164 0.72 5.91 -16.75
N VAL A 165 -0.46 6.16 -16.19
CA VAL A 165 -0.91 5.63 -14.90
C VAL A 165 -2.27 4.98 -15.09
N TRP A 166 -2.41 3.74 -14.60
CA TRP A 166 -3.58 2.91 -14.77
C TRP A 166 -4.03 2.35 -13.42
N ILE A 167 -5.35 2.23 -13.26
CA ILE A 167 -5.97 1.39 -12.23
C ILE A 167 -6.58 0.18 -12.90
N MET A 168 -6.29 -1.03 -12.39
CA MET A 168 -6.85 -2.28 -12.88
C MET A 168 -7.52 -3.03 -11.74
N GLU A 169 -8.79 -3.37 -11.88
CA GLU A 169 -9.53 -4.17 -10.91
C GLU A 169 -9.79 -5.56 -11.47
N ILE A 170 -9.45 -6.59 -10.72
CA ILE A 170 -9.50 -8.00 -11.13
C ILE A 170 -10.17 -8.85 -10.06
N ILE A 171 -10.93 -9.86 -10.47
CA ILE A 171 -11.50 -10.88 -9.58
C ILE A 171 -11.55 -12.23 -10.27
N GLY A 172 -11.39 -13.31 -9.49
CA GLY A 172 -11.52 -14.68 -9.99
C GLY A 172 -12.90 -15.00 -10.57
N LYS A 173 -13.01 -16.18 -11.19
CA LYS A 173 -14.24 -16.66 -11.83
C LYS A 173 -14.86 -17.89 -11.13
N GLY A 174 -14.30 -18.30 -10.00
CA GLY A 174 -14.75 -19.42 -9.17
C GLY A 174 -14.26 -20.80 -9.64
N ASN A 175 -14.71 -21.86 -8.97
CA ASN A 175 -14.19 -23.24 -9.10
C ASN A 175 -15.19 -24.26 -9.66
N ARG A 176 -15.76 -24.02 -10.83
CA ARG A 176 -16.71 -24.98 -11.40
C ARG A 176 -16.00 -26.14 -12.07
N MET A 177 -15.78 -27.22 -11.32
CA MET A 177 -15.13 -28.42 -11.82
C MET A 177 -16.03 -29.21 -12.77
N VAL A 178 -15.55 -29.47 -13.98
CA VAL A 178 -16.22 -30.31 -14.99
C VAL A 178 -15.27 -31.38 -15.51
N LEU A 179 -15.82 -32.52 -15.93
CA LEU A 179 -15.02 -33.57 -16.55
C LEU A 179 -14.63 -33.16 -17.97
N ASP A 180 -13.35 -32.94 -18.22
CA ASP A 180 -12.84 -32.74 -19.57
C ASP A 180 -12.88 -34.07 -20.34
N LYS A 181 -13.63 -34.08 -21.44
CA LYS A 181 -13.89 -35.31 -22.21
C LYS A 181 -12.63 -35.89 -22.85
N LYS A 182 -11.62 -35.06 -23.13
CA LYS A 182 -10.37 -35.45 -23.77
C LYS A 182 -9.36 -36.01 -22.79
N SER A 183 -9.02 -35.24 -21.75
CA SER A 183 -8.04 -35.62 -20.72
C SER A 183 -8.58 -36.59 -19.66
N LYS A 184 -9.91 -36.74 -19.57
CA LYS A 184 -10.61 -37.51 -18.53
C LYS A 184 -10.32 -37.01 -17.10
N LYS A 185 -9.87 -35.76 -16.97
CA LYS A 185 -9.61 -35.11 -15.69
C LYS A 185 -10.68 -34.07 -15.38
N MET A 186 -10.89 -33.82 -14.10
CA MET A 186 -11.69 -32.66 -13.68
C MET A 186 -10.88 -31.39 -13.94
N VAL A 187 -11.48 -30.43 -14.64
CA VAL A 187 -10.88 -29.12 -14.93
C VAL A 187 -11.84 -28.03 -14.47
N ASN A 188 -11.30 -26.89 -14.06
CA ASN A 188 -12.13 -25.72 -13.76
C ASN A 188 -12.64 -25.11 -15.07
N ALA A 189 -13.95 -25.21 -15.31
CA ALA A 189 -14.61 -24.63 -16.49
C ALA A 189 -14.63 -23.10 -16.45
N ASP A 190 -14.52 -22.52 -15.25
CA ASP A 190 -14.53 -21.08 -15.03
C ASP A 190 -13.13 -20.58 -14.68
N LYS A 191 -12.07 -21.30 -15.07
CA LYS A 191 -10.68 -20.88 -14.83
C LYS A 191 -10.43 -19.45 -15.33
N GLY A 192 -9.67 -18.68 -14.56
CA GLY A 192 -9.20 -17.35 -14.93
C GLY A 192 -9.87 -16.26 -14.08
N ALA A 193 -9.85 -15.04 -14.61
CA ALA A 193 -10.35 -13.86 -13.91
C ALA A 193 -11.03 -12.90 -14.89
N VAL A 194 -11.96 -12.10 -14.38
CA VAL A 194 -12.51 -10.94 -15.09
C VAL A 194 -11.92 -9.66 -14.53
N TRP A 195 -11.72 -8.67 -15.39
CA TRP A 195 -11.00 -7.45 -15.01
C TRP A 195 -11.31 -6.26 -15.92
N VAL A 196 -11.09 -5.06 -15.40
CA VAL A 196 -11.16 -3.78 -16.13
C VAL A 196 -9.97 -2.93 -15.72
N ALA A 197 -9.29 -2.33 -16.70
CA ALA A 197 -8.21 -1.37 -16.50
C ALA A 197 -8.56 -0.03 -17.14
N ILE A 198 -8.40 1.06 -16.40
CA ILE A 198 -8.67 2.43 -16.83
C ILE A 198 -7.41 3.28 -16.67
N ARG A 199 -7.03 3.98 -17.75
CA ARG A 199 -5.97 4.98 -17.74
C ARG A 199 -6.48 6.22 -17.01
N ILE A 200 -5.74 6.67 -16.01
CA ILE A 200 -6.03 7.94 -15.35
C ILE A 200 -5.68 9.07 -16.33
N PRO A 201 -6.61 10.00 -16.62
CA PRO A 201 -6.33 11.08 -17.56
C PRO A 201 -5.19 11.98 -17.09
N ASP A 202 -4.38 12.48 -18.02
CA ASP A 202 -3.27 13.37 -17.67
C ASP A 202 -3.79 14.65 -16.97
N GLY A 203 -3.12 15.08 -15.91
CA GLY A 203 -3.59 16.16 -15.04
C GLY A 203 -4.50 15.71 -13.89
N TYR A 204 -4.86 14.43 -13.83
CA TYR A 204 -5.69 13.87 -12.76
C TYR A 204 -4.88 13.00 -11.79
N ILE A 205 -5.49 12.79 -10.63
CA ILE A 205 -5.04 11.87 -9.59
C ILE A 205 -6.11 10.81 -9.33
N SER A 206 -5.70 9.66 -8.82
CA SER A 206 -6.59 8.60 -8.35
C SER A 206 -6.06 8.00 -7.05
N ALA A 207 -6.90 7.22 -6.39
CA ALA A 207 -6.54 6.50 -5.19
C ALA A 207 -7.45 5.27 -5.05
N HIS A 208 -6.92 4.22 -4.44
CA HIS A 208 -7.70 3.04 -4.09
C HIS A 208 -7.25 2.44 -2.76
N ALA A 209 -8.21 1.81 -2.11
CA ALA A 209 -8.10 1.11 -0.83
C ALA A 209 -8.74 -0.27 -1.01
N ASN A 210 -9.10 -0.96 0.07
CA ASN A 210 -9.63 -2.34 0.03
C ASN A 210 -11.10 -2.43 -0.47
N HIS A 211 -11.47 -1.67 -1.49
CA HIS A 211 -12.75 -1.72 -2.19
C HIS A 211 -12.54 -1.40 -3.68
N ALA A 212 -13.22 -2.14 -4.56
CA ALA A 212 -13.21 -1.86 -5.99
C ALA A 212 -14.03 -0.60 -6.28
N ARG A 213 -13.50 0.33 -7.08
CA ARG A 213 -14.04 1.66 -7.37
C ARG A 213 -14.47 1.85 -8.82
N ILE A 214 -14.02 1.02 -9.76
CA ILE A 214 -14.48 1.10 -11.16
C ILE A 214 -15.97 0.73 -11.20
N THR A 215 -16.82 1.67 -11.56
CA THR A 215 -18.26 1.43 -11.77
C THR A 215 -18.50 1.11 -13.25
N GLY A 216 -19.14 2.02 -13.98
CA GLY A 216 -19.32 1.90 -15.43
C GLY A 216 -18.04 2.26 -16.19
N PHE A 217 -17.89 1.70 -17.40
CA PHE A 217 -16.77 2.00 -18.30
C PHE A 217 -17.21 1.95 -19.77
N PRO A 218 -16.56 2.74 -20.66
CA PRO A 218 -16.79 2.66 -22.10
C PRO A 218 -16.58 1.25 -22.66
N LEU A 219 -17.59 0.73 -23.38
CA LEU A 219 -17.49 -0.56 -24.08
C LEU A 219 -16.57 -0.46 -25.31
N GLU A 220 -16.11 -1.62 -25.76
CA GLU A 220 -15.19 -1.76 -26.88
C GLU A 220 -15.68 -1.01 -28.14
N ASN A 221 -14.84 -0.08 -28.59
CA ASN A 221 -15.05 0.73 -29.80
C ASN A 221 -13.84 0.68 -30.74
N GLY A 222 -12.75 0.01 -30.35
CA GLY A 222 -11.53 -0.13 -31.15
C GLY A 222 -10.66 1.13 -31.24
N LYS A 223 -11.02 2.22 -30.54
CA LYS A 223 -10.31 3.50 -30.56
C LYS A 223 -9.84 3.92 -29.17
N THR A 224 -10.76 4.05 -28.22
CA THR A 224 -10.47 4.43 -26.83
C THR A 224 -10.70 3.29 -25.84
N SER A 225 -11.50 2.29 -26.23
CA SER A 225 -11.77 1.12 -25.41
C SER A 225 -11.64 -0.15 -26.25
N ILE A 226 -10.94 -1.14 -25.70
CA ILE A 226 -10.73 -2.46 -26.31
C ILE A 226 -10.93 -3.58 -25.28
N SER A 227 -11.31 -4.76 -25.75
CA SER A 227 -11.30 -5.97 -24.95
C SER A 227 -9.99 -6.74 -25.13
N SER A 228 -9.75 -7.73 -24.26
CA SER A 228 -8.62 -8.65 -24.36
C SER A 228 -8.54 -9.43 -25.69
N LYS A 229 -9.58 -9.40 -26.53
CA LYS A 229 -9.55 -9.95 -27.90
C LYS A 229 -8.79 -9.07 -28.89
N ASN A 230 -8.56 -7.80 -28.58
CA ASN A 230 -7.98 -6.81 -29.48
C ASN A 230 -6.68 -6.19 -28.93
N PHE A 231 -5.87 -6.95 -28.17
CA PHE A 231 -4.55 -6.48 -27.70
C PHE A 231 -3.60 -6.03 -28.82
N LYS A 232 -3.83 -6.42 -30.08
CA LYS A 232 -3.13 -5.84 -31.24
C LYS A 232 -3.26 -4.30 -31.35
N LEU A 233 -4.29 -3.71 -30.73
CA LEU A 233 -4.55 -2.28 -30.67
C LEU A 233 -4.03 -1.64 -29.37
N LEU A 234 -3.47 -2.43 -28.44
CA LEU A 234 -3.13 -1.98 -27.08
C LEU A 234 -2.22 -0.74 -27.05
N ASN A 235 -1.28 -0.66 -28.00
CA ASN A 235 -0.30 0.42 -28.07
C ASN A 235 -0.79 1.64 -28.87
N GLN A 236 -2.08 1.68 -29.27
CA GLN A 236 -2.68 2.87 -29.83
C GLN A 236 -2.78 3.95 -28.72
N PRO A 237 -2.34 5.20 -28.98
CA PRO A 237 -2.19 6.23 -27.94
C PRO A 237 -3.52 6.67 -27.29
N ASP A 238 -4.62 6.53 -28.04
CA ASP A 238 -5.96 6.92 -27.61
C ASP A 238 -6.63 5.87 -26.69
N ILE A 239 -6.04 4.69 -26.51
CA ILE A 239 -6.62 3.63 -25.69
C ILE A 239 -6.55 4.02 -24.22
N GLU A 240 -7.71 4.10 -23.58
CA GLU A 240 -7.93 4.52 -22.20
C GLU A 240 -8.55 3.41 -21.35
N VAL A 241 -9.22 2.45 -21.98
CA VAL A 241 -9.90 1.35 -21.30
C VAL A 241 -9.55 0.03 -21.94
N VAL A 242 -9.15 -0.94 -21.11
CA VAL A 242 -8.84 -2.29 -21.52
C VAL A 242 -9.51 -3.25 -20.55
N TYR A 243 -10.24 -4.26 -21.01
CA TYR A 243 -10.98 -5.15 -20.12
C TYR A 243 -11.08 -6.59 -20.63
N SER A 244 -11.38 -7.53 -19.74
CA SER A 244 -11.59 -8.92 -20.13
C SER A 244 -12.82 -9.03 -21.03
N HIS A 245 -12.69 -9.68 -22.20
CA HIS A 245 -13.75 -9.73 -23.21
C HIS A 245 -15.07 -10.37 -22.74
N ASP A 246 -15.04 -11.04 -21.58
CA ASP A 246 -16.15 -11.74 -20.97
C ASP A 246 -16.63 -11.10 -19.65
N VAL A 247 -16.13 -9.92 -19.26
CA VAL A 247 -16.47 -9.28 -17.97
C VAL A 247 -17.99 -9.19 -17.73
N ILE A 248 -18.76 -8.72 -18.72
CA ILE A 248 -20.23 -8.61 -18.57
C ILE A 248 -20.93 -9.95 -18.76
N THR A 249 -20.50 -10.75 -19.74
CA THR A 249 -21.15 -12.03 -20.05
C THR A 249 -20.95 -13.04 -18.93
N PHE A 250 -19.80 -13.04 -18.26
CA PHE A 250 -19.54 -13.85 -17.08
C PHE A 250 -20.47 -13.49 -15.91
N ALA A 251 -20.67 -12.20 -15.63
CA ALA A 251 -21.65 -11.78 -14.62
C ALA A 251 -23.05 -12.34 -14.89
N ARG A 252 -23.48 -12.33 -16.16
CA ARG A 252 -24.78 -12.89 -16.58
C ARG A 252 -24.86 -14.39 -16.39
N THR A 253 -23.82 -15.15 -16.77
CA THR A 253 -23.82 -16.61 -16.62
C THR A 253 -23.86 -17.05 -15.16
N LYS A 254 -23.33 -16.22 -14.25
CA LYS A 254 -23.42 -16.40 -12.80
C LYS A 254 -24.71 -15.86 -12.18
N GLY A 255 -25.59 -15.23 -12.96
CA GLY A 255 -26.83 -14.60 -12.47
C GLY A 255 -26.59 -13.35 -11.63
N LEU A 256 -25.40 -12.76 -11.67
CA LEU A 256 -25.04 -11.56 -10.92
C LEU A 256 -25.56 -10.28 -11.58
N PHE A 257 -25.83 -10.32 -12.89
CA PHE A 257 -26.28 -9.16 -13.67
C PHE A 257 -27.33 -9.55 -14.72
N THR A 258 -28.36 -8.72 -14.91
CA THR A 258 -29.44 -8.93 -15.91
C THR A 258 -29.77 -7.69 -16.73
N GLY A 259 -29.14 -6.54 -16.46
CA GLY A 259 -29.38 -5.27 -17.16
C GLY A 259 -28.72 -5.17 -18.53
N LYS A 260 -28.82 -3.99 -19.16
CA LYS A 260 -28.13 -3.67 -20.42
C LYS A 260 -26.63 -3.51 -20.18
N ASP A 261 -25.79 -3.74 -21.19
CA ASP A 261 -24.33 -3.56 -21.03
C ASP A 261 -23.95 -2.15 -20.54
N SER A 262 -24.69 -1.12 -20.96
CA SER A 262 -24.47 0.27 -20.51
C SER A 262 -24.81 0.53 -19.05
N GLU A 263 -25.49 -0.39 -18.38
CA GLU A 263 -25.86 -0.33 -16.95
C GLU A 263 -24.90 -1.15 -16.08
N PHE A 264 -23.92 -1.83 -16.68
CA PHE A 264 -22.97 -2.66 -15.94
C PHE A 264 -22.02 -1.80 -15.11
N SER A 265 -21.83 -2.19 -13.85
CA SER A 265 -20.89 -1.56 -12.92
C SER A 265 -19.97 -2.63 -12.31
N PHE A 266 -18.66 -2.56 -12.56
CA PHE A 266 -17.73 -3.61 -12.11
C PHE A 266 -17.75 -3.75 -10.59
N SER A 267 -17.59 -2.65 -9.87
CA SER A 267 -17.65 -2.56 -8.41
C SER A 267 -18.98 -3.10 -7.87
N ASP A 268 -20.13 -2.66 -8.37
CA ASP A 268 -21.43 -3.09 -7.83
C ASP A 268 -21.70 -4.58 -8.03
N ILE A 269 -21.18 -5.13 -9.13
CA ILE A 269 -21.36 -6.54 -9.47
C ILE A 269 -20.37 -7.42 -8.72
N TYR A 270 -19.09 -7.05 -8.62
CA TYR A 270 -18.03 -7.93 -8.11
C TYR A 270 -17.55 -7.62 -6.70
N ALA A 271 -17.73 -6.39 -6.22
CA ALA A 271 -17.40 -5.95 -4.87
C ALA A 271 -18.48 -4.98 -4.35
N PRO A 272 -19.71 -5.45 -4.09
CA PRO A 272 -20.83 -4.57 -3.71
C PRO A 272 -20.47 -3.70 -2.51
N LEU A 273 -20.76 -2.40 -2.61
CA LEU A 273 -20.50 -1.45 -1.53
C LEU A 273 -21.34 -1.80 -0.30
N ASN A 274 -20.67 -1.80 0.85
CA ASN A 274 -21.28 -1.92 2.17
C ASN A 274 -20.67 -0.87 3.11
N PHE A 275 -21.14 -0.82 4.35
CA PHE A 275 -20.65 0.13 5.34
C PHE A 275 -19.12 0.09 5.51
N GLY A 276 -18.53 -1.11 5.62
CA GLY A 276 -17.08 -1.26 5.79
C GLY A 276 -16.29 -0.82 4.54
N ALA A 277 -16.80 -1.10 3.35
CA ALA A 277 -16.21 -0.64 2.10
C ALA A 277 -16.19 0.89 2.01
N ALA A 278 -17.29 1.55 2.36
CA ALA A 278 -17.31 3.02 2.43
C ALA A 278 -16.40 3.54 3.56
N ARG A 279 -16.70 3.13 4.81
CA ARG A 279 -16.09 3.69 6.02
C ARG A 279 -14.61 3.37 6.19
N PHE A 280 -14.18 2.16 5.85
CA PHE A 280 -12.78 1.74 6.04
C PHE A 280 -11.93 1.88 4.79
N CYS A 281 -12.52 2.09 3.61
CA CYS A 281 -11.78 2.14 2.35
C CYS A 281 -11.96 3.49 1.64
N GLU A 282 -13.19 3.82 1.24
CA GLU A 282 -13.45 5.09 0.54
C GLU A 282 -13.13 6.31 1.42
N LEU A 283 -13.20 6.21 2.75
CA LEU A 283 -12.73 7.27 3.65
C LEU A 283 -11.25 7.60 3.50
N ARG A 284 -10.37 6.61 3.29
CA ARG A 284 -8.93 6.83 3.06
C ARG A 284 -8.64 7.47 1.71
N VAL A 285 -9.45 7.13 0.70
CA VAL A 285 -9.42 7.76 -0.62
C VAL A 285 -9.90 9.21 -0.51
N TRP A 286 -11.01 9.42 0.19
CA TRP A 286 -11.61 10.74 0.44
C TRP A 286 -10.63 11.66 1.16
N ALA A 287 -9.94 11.18 2.19
CA ALA A 287 -8.97 11.98 2.94
C ALA A 287 -7.89 12.57 2.02
N MET A 288 -7.30 11.75 1.15
CA MET A 288 -6.30 12.24 0.19
C MET A 288 -6.91 13.21 -0.83
N PHE A 289 -8.08 12.89 -1.40
CA PHE A 289 -8.76 13.77 -2.35
C PHE A 289 -9.17 15.12 -1.73
N ASN A 290 -9.64 15.11 -0.48
CA ASN A 290 -10.07 16.29 0.26
C ASN A 290 -8.91 17.22 0.64
N GLN A 291 -7.69 16.68 0.82
CA GLN A 291 -6.50 17.49 1.05
C GLN A 291 -6.06 18.29 -0.18
N VAL A 292 -6.48 17.89 -1.39
CA VAL A 292 -5.96 18.44 -2.66
C VAL A 292 -7.05 18.97 -3.60
N ASN A 293 -8.32 18.88 -3.23
CA ASN A 293 -9.43 19.42 -4.00
C ASN A 293 -10.55 19.91 -3.07
N SER A 294 -10.80 21.21 -3.13
CA SER A 294 -11.79 21.94 -2.32
C SER A 294 -13.25 21.50 -2.49
N GLN A 295 -13.58 20.76 -3.56
CA GLN A 295 -14.93 20.27 -3.83
C GLN A 295 -15.20 18.89 -3.23
N MET A 296 -14.21 18.22 -2.64
CA MET A 296 -14.34 16.82 -2.22
C MET A 296 -15.04 16.65 -0.88
N HIS A 297 -15.22 17.72 -0.10
CA HIS A 297 -15.97 17.67 1.15
C HIS A 297 -17.43 17.19 0.94
N LYS A 298 -18.03 17.46 -0.23
CA LYS A 298 -19.40 16.99 -0.54
C LYS A 298 -19.58 15.47 -0.54
N TYR A 299 -18.49 14.71 -0.66
CA TYR A 299 -18.49 13.24 -0.61
C TYR A 299 -18.19 12.69 0.79
N TYR A 300 -18.07 13.55 1.81
CA TYR A 300 -17.77 13.14 3.18
C TYR A 300 -18.80 12.13 3.69
N ASP A 301 -20.10 12.45 3.62
CA ASP A 301 -21.16 11.57 4.13
C ASP A 301 -21.13 10.18 3.47
N TYR A 302 -20.87 10.12 2.16
CA TYR A 302 -20.68 8.86 1.43
C TYR A 302 -19.52 8.06 2.01
N ALA A 303 -18.34 8.67 2.09
CA ALA A 303 -17.14 8.04 2.61
C ALA A 303 -17.27 7.68 4.10
N ALA A 304 -18.11 8.42 4.83
CA ALA A 304 -18.46 8.20 6.22
C ALA A 304 -19.48 7.07 6.43
N GLY A 305 -20.03 6.47 5.37
CA GLY A 305 -20.89 5.29 5.44
C GLY A 305 -22.36 5.51 5.05
N ALA A 306 -22.75 6.70 4.59
CA ALA A 306 -24.09 6.95 4.03
C ALA A 306 -24.18 6.41 2.60
N LEU A 307 -24.52 5.12 2.47
CA LEU A 307 -24.39 4.37 1.21
C LEU A 307 -25.33 4.80 0.07
N ASP A 308 -26.43 5.49 0.40
CA ASP A 308 -27.40 6.00 -0.58
C ASP A 308 -26.95 7.32 -1.25
N ASN A 309 -25.85 7.91 -0.76
CA ASN A 309 -25.30 9.15 -1.33
C ASN A 309 -24.49 8.88 -2.60
N GLU A 310 -24.26 9.96 -3.37
CA GLU A 310 -23.45 9.92 -4.57
C GLU A 310 -22.03 9.38 -4.27
N ARG A 311 -21.58 8.39 -5.04
CA ARG A 311 -20.22 7.85 -4.92
C ARG A 311 -19.19 8.87 -5.37
N MET A 312 -18.04 8.82 -4.72
CA MET A 312 -16.86 9.59 -5.11
C MET A 312 -16.36 9.15 -6.50
N PRO A 313 -15.93 10.07 -7.38
CA PRO A 313 -15.40 9.72 -8.70
C PRO A 313 -14.10 8.90 -8.61
N LEU A 314 -13.83 8.08 -9.63
CA LEU A 314 -12.62 7.25 -9.69
C LEU A 314 -11.34 8.10 -9.62
N TYR A 315 -11.32 9.22 -10.32
CA TYR A 315 -10.20 10.17 -10.37
C TYR A 315 -10.72 11.62 -10.30
N ILE A 316 -9.87 12.53 -9.84
CA ILE A 316 -10.17 13.96 -9.74
C ILE A 316 -9.00 14.81 -10.25
N MET A 317 -9.29 16.04 -10.68
CA MET A 317 -8.25 17.04 -10.93
C MET A 317 -7.91 17.72 -9.60
N PRO A 318 -6.66 17.71 -9.13
CA PRO A 318 -6.31 18.42 -7.92
C PRO A 318 -6.23 19.94 -8.16
N ASP A 319 -6.49 20.74 -7.13
CA ASP A 319 -6.44 22.21 -7.17
C ASP A 319 -4.99 22.72 -7.34
N ARG A 320 -4.00 21.86 -7.08
CA ARG A 320 -2.57 22.11 -7.29
C ARG A 320 -1.85 20.84 -7.74
N LYS A 321 -0.69 21.02 -8.35
CA LYS A 321 0.22 19.90 -8.64
C LYS A 321 0.79 19.29 -7.36
N LEU A 322 1.14 18.01 -7.43
CA LEU A 322 1.64 17.20 -6.31
C LEU A 322 3.12 16.86 -6.47
N SER A 323 3.85 16.91 -5.36
CA SER A 323 5.24 16.47 -5.25
C SER A 323 5.31 15.05 -4.69
N VAL A 324 6.46 14.39 -4.81
CA VAL A 324 6.69 13.09 -4.13
C VAL A 324 6.50 13.20 -2.62
N HIS A 325 6.90 14.33 -2.02
CA HIS A 325 6.76 14.59 -0.59
C HIS A 325 5.29 14.73 -0.17
N ASP A 326 4.40 15.22 -1.05
CA ASP A 326 2.95 15.20 -0.78
C ASP A 326 2.46 13.75 -0.60
N LEU A 327 2.88 12.82 -1.47
CA LEU A 327 2.49 11.41 -1.36
C LEU A 327 3.05 10.75 -0.08
N MET A 328 4.29 11.08 0.32
CA MET A 328 4.87 10.63 1.60
C MET A 328 3.98 11.07 2.76
N ASN A 329 3.51 12.32 2.74
CA ASN A 329 2.67 12.86 3.80
C ASN A 329 1.23 12.31 3.77
N PHE A 330 0.64 12.04 2.61
CA PHE A 330 -0.66 11.38 2.54
C PHE A 330 -0.65 9.97 3.15
N LYS A 331 0.49 9.25 3.08
CA LYS A 331 0.64 7.95 3.74
C LYS A 331 0.62 8.02 5.27
N ARG A 332 0.81 9.23 5.82
CA ARG A 332 0.82 9.51 7.26
C ARG A 332 -0.54 9.99 7.78
N ASP A 333 -1.58 9.96 6.95
CA ASP A 333 -2.91 10.41 7.33
C ASP A 333 -3.56 9.47 8.36
N TYR A 334 -4.06 10.09 9.42
CA TYR A 334 -4.88 9.50 10.47
C TYR A 334 -6.19 10.27 10.71
N MET A 335 -6.70 10.90 9.65
CA MET A 335 -7.90 11.77 9.65
C MET A 335 -7.74 13.04 10.49
N GLN A 336 -6.51 13.51 10.66
CA GLN A 336 -6.21 14.70 11.44
C GLN A 336 -6.97 15.94 10.93
N GLY A 337 -7.50 16.73 11.86
CA GLY A 337 -8.27 17.93 11.52
C GLY A 337 -9.70 17.68 11.04
N THR A 338 -10.20 16.44 11.15
CA THR A 338 -11.61 16.09 10.92
C THR A 338 -12.26 15.63 12.24
N GLU A 339 -13.59 15.44 12.24
CA GLU A 339 -14.28 14.84 13.40
C GLU A 339 -13.90 13.36 13.62
N LEU A 340 -13.20 12.74 12.67
CA LEU A 340 -12.75 11.35 12.72
C LEU A 340 -11.28 11.20 13.14
N ASP A 341 -10.66 12.29 13.61
CA ASP A 341 -9.27 12.30 14.05
C ASP A 341 -9.05 11.30 15.20
N MET A 342 -8.30 10.23 14.89
CA MET A 342 -8.03 9.14 15.81
C MET A 342 -7.16 9.55 17.01
N SER A 343 -6.60 10.76 17.04
CA SER A 343 -5.84 11.27 18.17
C SER A 343 -6.69 11.96 19.26
N GLN A 344 -7.99 12.18 19.01
CA GLN A 344 -8.83 13.05 19.84
C GLN A 344 -9.78 12.30 20.80
N ASP A 345 -10.04 11.01 20.59
CA ASP A 345 -10.92 10.22 21.46
C ASP A 345 -10.18 9.52 22.62
N ILE A 346 -10.94 8.88 23.52
CA ILE A 346 -10.40 8.21 24.71
C ILE A 346 -9.46 7.03 24.37
N GLY A 347 -9.65 6.38 23.23
CA GLY A 347 -8.81 5.31 22.72
C GLY A 347 -7.41 5.78 22.33
N ALA A 348 -7.21 7.08 22.10
CA ALA A 348 -5.90 7.67 21.89
C ALA A 348 -5.05 7.78 23.17
N GLY A 349 -5.68 7.57 24.33
CA GLY A 349 -5.04 7.73 25.63
C GLY A 349 -4.57 9.17 25.91
N PRO A 350 -3.82 9.39 27.00
CA PRO A 350 -3.41 10.74 27.41
C PRO A 350 -2.39 11.41 26.47
N PHE A 351 -1.82 10.67 25.52
CA PHE A 351 -0.76 11.15 24.64
C PHE A 351 -1.18 11.23 23.18
N GLY A 352 -2.49 11.08 22.88
CA GLY A 352 -3.04 11.33 21.55
C GLY A 352 -2.56 10.33 20.49
N LEU A 353 -2.43 9.05 20.84
CA LEU A 353 -2.00 8.00 19.93
C LEU A 353 -3.06 7.75 18.84
N PRO A 354 -2.78 7.99 17.54
CA PRO A 354 -3.77 7.83 16.48
C PRO A 354 -3.89 6.37 15.98
N TYR A 355 -3.59 5.39 16.83
CA TYR A 355 -3.61 3.96 16.49
C TYR A 355 -4.54 3.19 17.42
N ARG A 356 -5.14 2.12 16.90
CA ARG A 356 -6.00 1.21 17.65
C ARG A 356 -5.50 -0.21 17.50
N TRP A 357 -5.24 -0.84 18.65
CA TRP A 357 -4.85 -2.24 18.69
C TRP A 357 -6.03 -3.10 18.24
N ARG A 358 -5.76 -4.06 17.35
CA ARG A 358 -6.80 -4.85 16.68
C ARG A 358 -7.54 -5.75 17.67
N PRO A 359 -8.81 -6.11 17.40
CA PRO A 359 -9.58 -5.91 16.15
C PRO A 359 -10.11 -4.48 15.90
N LEU A 360 -10.45 -4.16 14.64
CA LEU A 360 -11.08 -2.86 14.31
C LEU A 360 -12.50 -2.76 14.83
N THR A 361 -13.24 -3.86 14.82
CA THR A 361 -14.62 -3.92 15.30
C THR A 361 -14.71 -4.70 16.61
N TRP A 362 -15.67 -4.33 17.46
CA TRP A 362 -15.93 -5.03 18.71
C TRP A 362 -17.43 -5.01 19.04
N LYS A 363 -17.83 -5.85 20.00
CA LYS A 363 -19.21 -5.88 20.53
C LYS A 363 -19.24 -5.48 21.99
N TYR A 364 -20.20 -4.64 22.36
CA TYR A 364 -20.47 -4.27 23.74
C TYR A 364 -21.98 -4.12 23.93
N GLU A 365 -22.53 -4.78 24.96
CA GLU A 365 -23.97 -4.79 25.27
C GLU A 365 -24.86 -5.13 24.05
N GLY A 366 -24.43 -6.10 23.24
CA GLY A 366 -25.18 -6.57 22.07
C GLY A 366 -25.10 -5.66 20.83
N LYS A 367 -24.41 -4.52 20.90
CA LYS A 367 -24.17 -3.61 19.77
C LYS A 367 -22.77 -3.79 19.22
N GLU A 368 -22.62 -3.61 17.91
CA GLU A 368 -21.33 -3.60 17.22
C GLU A 368 -20.82 -2.17 17.09
N TYR A 369 -19.52 -2.01 17.29
CA TYR A 369 -18.78 -0.76 17.24
C TYR A 369 -17.51 -0.95 16.41
N PHE A 370 -16.91 0.15 15.99
CA PHE A 370 -15.70 0.14 15.19
C PHE A 370 -14.77 1.30 15.52
N ASN A 371 -13.50 1.11 15.20
CA ASN A 371 -12.48 2.15 15.12
C ASN A 371 -12.30 2.54 13.67
N GLU A 372 -11.94 3.79 13.41
CA GLU A 372 -11.60 4.21 12.05
C GLU A 372 -10.45 3.38 11.49
N ARG A 373 -10.50 3.16 10.18
CA ARG A 373 -9.34 2.69 9.43
C ARG A 373 -8.77 3.83 8.60
N VAL A 374 -7.62 4.29 9.04
CA VAL A 374 -6.85 5.35 8.38
C VAL A 374 -5.66 4.79 7.59
N THR A 375 -4.98 5.67 6.85
CA THR A 375 -3.87 5.27 5.98
C THR A 375 -2.65 4.84 6.78
N ALA A 376 -2.27 5.62 7.79
CA ALA A 376 -1.20 5.26 8.71
C ALA A 376 -1.65 4.08 9.59
N THR A 377 -0.81 3.04 9.70
CA THR A 377 -1.11 1.89 10.55
C THR A 377 0.17 1.21 11.01
N GLN A 378 0.13 0.70 12.25
CA GLN A 378 1.19 -0.10 12.84
C GLN A 378 1.40 -1.47 12.16
N GLN A 379 0.54 -1.81 11.19
CA GLN A 379 0.58 -3.09 10.46
C GLN A 379 1.35 -3.00 9.14
N THR A 380 1.84 -1.81 8.76
CA THR A 380 2.57 -1.65 7.50
C THR A 380 3.88 -2.41 7.58
N GLY A 381 4.07 -3.40 6.71
CA GLY A 381 5.37 -4.06 6.56
C GLY A 381 6.35 -3.13 5.85
N PHE A 382 5.90 -2.54 4.75
CA PHE A 382 6.64 -1.53 4.00
C PHE A 382 5.67 -0.57 3.29
N SER A 383 6.17 0.61 2.95
CA SER A 383 5.48 1.57 2.10
C SER A 383 6.44 2.12 1.04
N PHE A 384 5.94 2.37 -0.16
CA PHE A 384 6.74 3.02 -1.20
C PHE A 384 5.98 4.09 -1.98
N ILE A 385 6.75 4.96 -2.62
CA ILE A 385 6.33 5.79 -3.75
C ILE A 385 7.27 5.51 -4.92
N ALA A 386 6.72 5.03 -6.02
CA ALA A 386 7.41 4.84 -7.29
C ALA A 386 7.25 6.12 -8.10
N GLN A 387 8.36 6.74 -8.49
CA GLN A 387 8.41 7.95 -9.31
C GLN A 387 9.13 7.63 -10.62
N MET A 388 8.49 7.91 -11.75
CA MET A 388 8.99 7.56 -13.08
C MET A 388 9.09 8.82 -13.94
N ARG A 389 10.23 9.02 -14.60
CA ARG A 389 10.66 10.31 -15.15
C ARG A 389 11.08 10.16 -16.61
N ASN A 390 10.15 10.44 -17.52
CA ASN A 390 10.32 10.14 -18.95
C ASN A 390 11.36 11.02 -19.70
N TRP A 391 11.94 12.02 -19.03
CA TRP A 391 13.01 12.84 -19.59
C TRP A 391 14.42 12.32 -19.27
N LEU A 392 14.51 11.18 -18.57
CA LEU A 392 15.76 10.53 -18.19
C LEU A 392 15.83 9.11 -18.77
N PRO A 393 17.04 8.59 -19.06
CA PRO A 393 17.22 7.18 -19.39
C PRO A 393 16.67 6.28 -18.28
N ASP A 394 16.13 5.13 -18.66
CA ASP A 394 15.39 4.25 -17.75
C ASP A 394 16.07 3.98 -16.41
N HIS A 395 17.35 3.57 -16.42
CA HIS A 395 18.14 3.30 -15.21
C HIS A 395 18.26 4.47 -14.23
N ILE A 396 18.09 5.70 -14.72
CA ILE A 396 18.16 6.94 -13.93
C ILE A 396 16.75 7.44 -13.64
N GLY A 397 15.81 7.32 -14.58
CA GLY A 397 14.48 7.93 -14.50
C GLY A 397 13.61 7.37 -13.38
N GLY A 398 13.72 6.08 -13.08
CA GLY A 398 12.92 5.43 -12.03
C GLY A 398 13.54 5.61 -10.65
N ILE A 399 12.81 6.20 -9.71
CA ILE A 399 13.15 6.23 -8.28
C ILE A 399 12.06 5.50 -7.49
N PHE A 400 12.46 4.48 -6.75
CA PHE A 400 11.64 3.74 -5.81
C PHE A 400 11.93 4.25 -4.39
N TRP A 401 11.11 5.20 -3.93
CA TRP A 401 11.19 5.76 -2.59
C TRP A 401 10.63 4.76 -1.59
N PHE A 402 11.49 4.08 -0.84
CA PHE A 402 11.14 2.93 -0.01
C PHE A 402 11.26 3.23 1.48
N GLY A 403 10.21 2.93 2.24
CA GLY A 403 10.17 2.95 3.69
C GLY A 403 9.73 1.60 4.25
N VAL A 404 10.23 1.26 5.43
CA VAL A 404 9.88 0.04 6.18
C VAL A 404 9.05 0.39 7.41
N ASP A 405 8.25 -0.56 7.90
CA ASP A 405 7.37 -0.40 9.06
C ASP A 405 6.31 0.70 8.84
N ASP A 406 5.74 1.26 9.92
CA ASP A 406 4.64 2.23 9.89
C ASP A 406 5.00 3.51 9.10
N ALA A 407 4.19 3.83 8.08
CA ALA A 407 4.39 5.01 7.24
C ALA A 407 4.42 6.34 8.05
N GLY A 408 3.72 6.40 9.17
CA GLY A 408 3.74 7.51 10.13
C GLY A 408 5.14 7.79 10.67
N SER A 409 5.94 6.74 10.91
CA SER A 409 7.26 6.79 11.53
C SER A 409 8.38 6.20 10.66
N THR A 410 8.21 6.20 9.34
CA THR A 410 9.24 5.75 8.38
C THR A 410 9.92 6.91 7.68
N VAL A 411 11.06 6.65 7.03
CA VAL A 411 11.75 7.59 6.15
C VAL A 411 11.81 6.96 4.77
N TYR A 412 11.30 7.66 3.77
CA TYR A 412 11.32 7.17 2.39
C TYR A 412 12.70 7.39 1.76
N MET A 413 13.49 6.33 1.66
CA MET A 413 14.84 6.34 1.09
C MET A 413 14.78 6.15 -0.43
N PRO A 414 15.51 6.95 -1.24
CA PRO A 414 15.50 6.81 -2.70
C PRO A 414 16.38 5.65 -3.19
N PHE A 415 15.77 4.67 -3.86
CA PHE A 415 16.49 3.62 -4.59
C PHE A 415 16.21 3.74 -6.09
N TYR A 416 17.24 3.93 -6.90
CA TYR A 416 17.07 4.02 -8.35
C TYR A 416 16.74 2.64 -8.96
N CYS A 417 15.91 2.59 -10.00
CA CYS A 417 15.55 1.32 -10.65
C CYS A 417 16.75 0.62 -11.31
N GLY A 418 17.78 1.38 -11.68
CA GLY A 418 18.99 0.90 -12.34
C GLY A 418 20.06 0.33 -11.41
N ILE A 419 19.88 0.32 -10.08
CA ILE A 419 20.93 -0.17 -9.18
C ILE A 419 21.24 -1.66 -9.39
N GLN A 420 22.47 -2.06 -9.11
CA GLN A 420 22.98 -3.41 -9.36
C GLN A 420 22.93 -4.32 -8.12
N SER A 421 22.65 -3.77 -6.95
CA SER A 421 22.52 -4.51 -5.70
C SER A 421 21.79 -3.68 -4.66
N VAL A 422 21.32 -4.35 -3.60
CA VAL A 422 20.68 -3.72 -2.43
C VAL A 422 21.60 -3.90 -1.22
N THR A 423 21.69 -2.87 -0.38
CA THR A 423 22.51 -2.93 0.84
C THR A 423 21.88 -3.81 1.91
N ASN A 424 22.71 -4.46 2.74
CA ASN A 424 22.27 -5.48 3.69
C ASN A 424 21.22 -4.98 4.69
N CYS A 425 21.26 -3.71 5.10
CA CYS A 425 20.28 -3.21 6.09
C CYS A 425 18.83 -3.24 5.60
N VAL A 426 18.56 -3.24 4.29
CA VAL A 426 17.19 -3.31 3.73
C VAL A 426 16.95 -4.57 2.87
N ALA A 427 17.98 -5.39 2.63
CA ALA A 427 17.89 -6.54 1.74
C ALA A 427 17.11 -7.72 2.36
N GLU A 428 16.56 -8.56 1.48
CA GLU A 428 15.95 -9.82 1.86
C GLU A 428 16.91 -10.73 2.64
N GLY A 429 16.38 -11.40 3.66
CA GLY A 429 17.13 -12.35 4.48
C GLY A 429 17.89 -11.74 5.66
N ASN A 430 17.88 -10.41 5.84
CA ASN A 430 18.36 -9.78 7.06
C ASN A 430 17.25 -9.71 8.12
N GLY A 431 17.09 -10.79 8.88
CA GLY A 431 15.98 -10.96 9.82
C GLY A 431 14.68 -11.37 9.13
N ASP A 432 13.64 -11.60 9.92
CA ASP A 432 12.27 -11.87 9.46
C ASP A 432 11.28 -11.42 10.55
N ILE A 433 9.97 -11.55 10.32
CA ILE A 433 8.94 -11.08 11.29
C ILE A 433 9.00 -11.79 12.66
N LEU A 434 9.63 -12.96 12.74
CA LEU A 434 9.81 -13.77 13.95
C LEU A 434 11.25 -13.75 14.49
N THR A 435 12.22 -13.30 13.69
CA THR A 435 13.65 -13.28 14.04
C THR A 435 14.21 -11.85 14.02
N TYR A 436 14.56 -11.35 15.20
CA TYR A 436 15.16 -10.02 15.37
C TYR A 436 16.55 -9.93 14.71
N SER A 437 16.81 -8.80 14.04
CA SER A 437 18.14 -8.39 13.58
C SER A 437 18.40 -6.93 13.96
N GLU A 438 19.52 -6.67 14.62
CA GLU A 438 19.91 -5.30 15.02
C GLU A 438 20.38 -4.42 13.85
N THR A 439 20.69 -5.05 12.72
CA THR A 439 21.19 -4.39 11.51
C THR A 439 20.09 -4.15 10.47
N ALA A 440 18.95 -4.84 10.61
CA ALA A 440 17.84 -4.68 9.69
C ALA A 440 17.09 -3.36 9.94
N ALA A 441 16.85 -2.63 8.85
CA ALA A 441 16.08 -1.39 8.85
C ALA A 441 14.72 -1.61 9.51
N PHE A 442 13.98 -2.66 9.12
CA PHE A 442 12.67 -2.95 9.68
C PHE A 442 12.66 -2.95 11.22
N TRP A 443 13.59 -3.68 11.84
CA TRP A 443 13.68 -3.76 13.29
C TRP A 443 14.18 -2.48 13.95
N VAL A 444 15.07 -1.72 13.30
CA VAL A 444 15.51 -0.40 13.80
C VAL A 444 14.34 0.59 13.78
N PHE A 445 13.58 0.64 12.70
CA PHE A 445 12.41 1.50 12.56
C PHE A 445 11.29 1.09 13.53
N ASN A 446 10.98 -0.20 13.60
CA ASN A 446 9.97 -0.74 14.50
C ASN A 446 10.24 -0.43 15.98
N ARG A 447 11.51 -0.49 16.42
CA ARG A 447 11.88 -0.10 17.80
C ARG A 447 11.57 1.37 18.11
N VAL A 448 11.81 2.27 17.15
CA VAL A 448 11.49 3.69 17.30
C VAL A 448 9.97 3.91 17.27
N ALA A 449 9.26 3.24 16.37
CA ALA A 449 7.81 3.30 16.28
C ALA A 449 7.14 2.82 17.58
N HIS A 450 7.55 1.65 18.10
CA HIS A 450 7.06 1.09 19.36
C HIS A 450 7.26 2.03 20.55
N PHE A 451 8.42 2.71 20.62
CA PHE A 451 8.65 3.72 21.65
C PHE A 451 7.71 4.92 21.49
N THR A 452 7.54 5.39 20.25
CA THR A 452 6.67 6.52 19.90
C THR A 452 5.22 6.24 20.31
N TYR A 453 4.73 4.99 20.17
CA TYR A 453 3.37 4.65 20.54
C TYR A 453 3.04 4.88 22.03
N LEU A 454 4.04 4.87 22.92
CA LEU A 454 3.81 5.04 24.36
C LEU A 454 3.60 6.51 24.77
N PHE A 455 4.25 7.46 24.09
CA PHE A 455 4.25 8.88 24.41
C PHE A 455 4.08 9.74 23.16
N TYR A 456 3.12 9.39 22.30
CA TYR A 456 3.00 9.87 20.92
C TYR A 456 3.17 11.39 20.78
N ASN A 457 2.33 12.20 21.41
CA ASN A 457 2.41 13.67 21.30
C ASN A 457 3.72 14.29 21.84
N ARG A 458 4.45 13.58 22.72
CA ARG A 458 5.74 14.05 23.25
C ARG A 458 6.90 13.65 22.33
N VAL A 459 6.88 12.42 21.81
CA VAL A 459 7.99 11.84 21.03
C VAL A 459 7.92 12.23 19.55
N MET A 460 6.72 12.32 18.99
CA MET A 460 6.52 12.55 17.56
C MET A 460 7.19 13.83 17.03
N PRO A 461 7.25 14.96 17.76
CA PRO A 461 7.99 16.14 17.29
C PRO A 461 9.46 15.88 16.96
N ASP A 462 10.20 15.20 17.85
CA ASP A 462 11.61 14.85 17.64
C ASP A 462 11.79 13.88 16.46
N LEU A 463 10.87 12.92 16.32
CA LEU A 463 10.87 11.98 15.22
C LEU A 463 10.63 12.69 13.88
N ARG A 464 9.62 13.57 13.82
CA ARG A 464 9.25 14.32 12.62
C ARG A 464 10.35 15.28 12.18
N GLU A 465 11.09 15.86 13.12
CA GLU A 465 12.24 16.71 12.80
C GLU A 465 13.28 15.95 11.98
N LEU A 466 13.74 14.79 12.46
CA LEU A 466 14.71 13.97 11.73
C LEU A 466 14.12 13.38 10.43
N GLN A 467 12.86 12.94 10.46
CA GLN A 467 12.14 12.42 9.29
C GLN A 467 12.12 13.47 8.16
N SER A 468 11.71 14.70 8.48
CA SER A 468 11.61 15.80 7.52
C SER A 468 12.98 16.27 7.04
N GLU A 469 13.98 16.31 7.92
CA GLU A 469 15.37 16.64 7.57
C GLU A 469 15.89 15.68 6.50
N LEU A 470 15.78 14.37 6.74
CA LEU A 470 16.28 13.34 5.84
C LEU A 470 15.55 13.34 4.49
N GLU A 471 14.23 13.37 4.49
CA GLU A 471 13.44 13.34 3.25
C GLU A 471 13.68 14.58 2.38
N THR A 472 13.72 15.77 3.01
CA THR A 472 14.00 17.02 2.29
C THR A 472 15.42 17.03 1.73
N GLN A 473 16.39 16.52 2.50
CA GLN A 473 17.77 16.36 2.04
C GLN A 473 17.83 15.45 0.80
N PHE A 474 17.21 14.27 0.84
CA PHE A 474 17.25 13.33 -0.28
C PHE A 474 16.61 13.92 -1.54
N ILE A 475 15.46 14.59 -1.40
CA ILE A 475 14.79 15.27 -2.51
C ILE A 475 15.69 16.33 -3.14
N ALA A 476 16.40 17.12 -2.32
CA ALA A 476 17.33 18.13 -2.83
C ALA A 476 18.58 17.52 -3.51
N GLU A 477 19.04 16.36 -3.04
CA GLU A 477 20.22 15.68 -3.60
C GLU A 477 19.95 15.04 -4.97
N ILE A 478 18.72 14.63 -5.27
CA ILE A 478 18.36 13.94 -6.53
C ILE A 478 18.87 14.68 -7.76
N GLN A 479 18.74 16.01 -7.81
CA GLN A 479 19.16 16.79 -8.99
C GLN A 479 20.64 16.61 -9.32
N GLU A 480 21.51 16.62 -8.31
CA GLU A 480 22.96 16.49 -8.51
C GLU A 480 23.36 15.02 -8.74
N VAL A 481 22.68 14.07 -8.09
CA VAL A 481 22.87 12.63 -8.34
C VAL A 481 22.52 12.30 -9.79
N ASP A 482 21.37 12.77 -10.28
CA ASP A 482 20.94 12.59 -11.67
C ASP A 482 21.93 13.21 -12.66
N ARG A 483 22.40 14.44 -12.38
CA ARG A 483 23.36 15.13 -13.25
C ARG A 483 24.64 14.31 -13.43
N LYS A 484 25.20 13.79 -12.33
CA LYS A 484 26.39 12.93 -12.36
C LYS A 484 26.12 11.60 -13.06
N ALA A 485 24.99 10.96 -12.76
CA ALA A 485 24.60 9.71 -13.40
C ALA A 485 24.44 9.88 -14.91
N LEU A 486 23.78 10.94 -15.37
CA LEU A 486 23.62 11.28 -16.79
C LEU A 486 24.97 11.55 -17.48
N GLU A 487 25.89 12.22 -16.80
CA GLU A 487 27.23 12.47 -17.34
C GLU A 487 28.00 11.17 -17.56
N MET A 488 27.96 10.24 -16.60
CA MET A 488 28.58 8.91 -16.71
C MET A 488 27.88 8.05 -17.77
N TYR A 489 26.54 8.08 -17.81
CA TYR A 489 25.71 7.26 -18.71
C TYR A 489 26.02 7.50 -20.18
N LYS A 490 26.42 8.73 -20.56
CA LYS A 490 26.81 9.07 -21.94
C LYS A 490 28.00 8.27 -22.44
N SER A 491 28.92 7.90 -21.55
CA SER A 491 30.11 7.11 -21.89
C SER A 491 30.00 5.64 -21.51
N ASP A 492 29.39 5.36 -20.36
CA ASP A 492 29.35 4.04 -19.74
C ASP A 492 28.10 3.93 -18.84
N PRO A 493 27.02 3.29 -19.34
CA PRO A 493 25.80 3.07 -18.58
C PRO A 493 26.02 2.30 -17.27
N ASP A 494 26.94 1.33 -17.23
CA ASP A 494 27.19 0.54 -16.02
C ASP A 494 27.87 1.37 -14.95
N ARG A 495 28.79 2.26 -15.32
CA ARG A 495 29.38 3.23 -14.38
C ARG A 495 28.34 4.17 -13.77
N ALA A 496 27.33 4.57 -14.53
CA ALA A 496 26.21 5.34 -13.99
C ALA A 496 25.42 4.51 -12.97
N ARG A 497 25.15 3.24 -13.25
CA ARG A 497 24.46 2.32 -12.32
C ARG A 497 25.27 2.06 -11.05
N GLU A 498 26.59 1.92 -11.15
CA GLU A 498 27.48 1.81 -9.98
C GLU A 498 27.37 3.05 -9.08
N HIS A 499 27.36 4.25 -9.68
CA HIS A 499 27.18 5.50 -8.96
C HIS A 499 25.84 5.56 -8.21
N LEU A 500 24.74 5.19 -8.89
CA LEU A 500 23.40 5.14 -8.30
C LEU A 500 23.28 4.08 -7.20
N THR A 501 23.93 2.93 -7.38
CA THR A 501 23.99 1.85 -6.38
C THR A 501 24.70 2.33 -5.13
N ALA A 502 25.85 2.99 -5.28
CA ALA A 502 26.60 3.55 -4.16
C ALA A 502 25.83 4.64 -3.42
N TYR A 503 25.14 5.54 -4.14
CA TYR A 503 24.28 6.57 -3.53
C TYR A 503 23.13 5.94 -2.73
N SER A 504 22.36 5.04 -3.35
CA SER A 504 21.18 4.43 -2.72
C SER A 504 21.58 3.61 -1.48
N GLY A 505 22.64 2.80 -1.59
CA GLY A 505 23.17 2.02 -0.48
C GLY A 505 23.69 2.88 0.68
N LYS A 506 24.48 3.91 0.38
CA LYS A 506 24.99 4.84 1.42
C LYS A 506 23.85 5.58 2.12
N THR A 507 22.84 6.01 1.36
CA THR A 507 21.66 6.70 1.89
C THR A 507 20.90 5.82 2.86
N ALA A 508 20.69 4.56 2.50
CA ALA A 508 20.02 3.59 3.36
C ALA A 508 20.81 3.30 4.66
N GLU A 509 22.10 2.98 4.56
CA GLU A 509 22.95 2.73 5.74
C GLU A 509 23.02 3.94 6.67
N THR A 510 23.16 5.14 6.11
CA THR A 510 23.21 6.39 6.89
C THR A 510 21.88 6.65 7.58
N THR A 511 20.76 6.43 6.88
CA THR A 511 19.41 6.57 7.43
C THR A 511 19.20 5.63 8.60
N VAL A 512 19.49 4.33 8.43
CA VAL A 512 19.34 3.33 9.50
C VAL A 512 20.24 3.65 10.70
N ALA A 513 21.47 4.11 10.46
CA ALA A 513 22.37 4.53 11.54
C ALA A 513 21.82 5.74 12.31
N ARG A 514 21.33 6.78 11.61
CA ARG A 514 20.73 7.98 12.23
C ARG A 514 19.43 7.64 12.96
N TRP A 515 18.59 6.77 12.40
CA TRP A 515 17.35 6.32 13.03
C TRP A 515 17.61 5.53 14.32
N ARG A 516 18.66 4.70 14.34
CA ARG A 516 19.12 4.04 15.57
C ARG A 516 19.54 5.06 16.63
N LYS A 517 20.28 6.11 16.24
CA LYS A 517 20.66 7.20 17.16
C LYS A 517 19.48 8.01 17.66
N LEU A 518 18.46 8.23 16.83
CA LEU A 518 17.19 8.79 17.29
C LEU A 518 16.56 7.91 18.37
N GLY A 519 16.48 6.59 18.16
CA GLY A 519 15.96 5.67 19.18
C GLY A 519 16.72 5.72 20.52
N GLU A 520 18.05 5.78 20.47
CA GLU A 520 18.90 5.96 21.66
C GLU A 520 18.62 7.30 22.36
N PHE A 521 18.52 8.39 21.59
CA PHE A 521 18.22 9.73 22.10
C PHE A 521 16.84 9.81 22.75
N LEU A 522 15.80 9.30 22.07
CA LEU A 522 14.42 9.28 22.56
C LEU A 522 14.29 8.50 23.87
N LEU A 523 14.95 7.34 23.96
CA LEU A 523 15.01 6.56 25.20
C LEU A 523 15.55 7.40 26.36
N VAL A 524 16.66 8.12 26.15
CA VAL A 524 17.24 8.96 27.20
C VAL A 524 16.35 10.15 27.52
N LYS A 525 15.83 10.87 26.51
CA LYS A 525 15.01 12.08 26.67
C LYS A 525 13.75 11.80 27.47
N TYR A 526 13.06 10.69 27.18
CA TYR A 526 11.75 10.36 27.72
C TYR A 526 11.73 9.23 28.77
N LEU A 527 12.91 8.81 29.25
CA LEU A 527 13.07 7.76 30.27
C LEU A 527 12.13 7.97 31.47
N ASP A 528 11.39 6.93 31.84
CA ASP A 528 10.47 6.89 32.99
C ASP A 528 9.37 7.97 32.94
N GLY A 529 8.99 8.44 31.74
CA GLY A 529 7.96 9.47 31.56
C GLY A 529 8.46 10.91 31.82
N ASN A 530 9.75 11.08 32.08
CA ASN A 530 10.41 12.38 32.20
C ASN A 530 10.51 13.09 30.85
N VAL A 531 10.88 14.36 30.86
CA VAL A 531 11.39 15.06 29.68
C VAL A 531 12.69 15.76 30.06
N LYS A 532 13.83 15.15 29.69
CA LYS A 532 15.15 15.75 29.93
C LYS A 532 15.33 17.00 29.08
N LYS A 533 15.92 18.04 29.67
CA LYS A 533 16.20 19.29 28.98
C LYS A 533 17.39 19.10 28.06
N GLU A 534 17.30 19.66 26.87
CA GLU A 534 18.35 19.61 25.88
C GLU A 534 18.47 20.94 25.13
N LYS A 535 19.55 21.07 24.38
CA LYS A 535 19.73 22.10 23.38
C LYS A 535 20.54 21.50 22.22
N ASP A 536 20.04 21.65 21.00
CA ASP A 536 20.72 21.20 19.77
C ASP A 536 21.10 19.69 19.81
N GLY A 537 20.24 18.83 20.36
CA GLY A 537 20.49 17.39 20.49
C GLY A 537 21.34 16.98 21.69
N GLU A 538 21.84 17.93 22.49
CA GLU A 538 22.69 17.67 23.65
C GLU A 538 21.93 17.88 24.98
N PHE A 539 21.94 16.85 25.84
CA PHE A 539 21.30 16.94 27.15
C PHE A 539 22.04 17.90 28.08
N LEU A 540 21.28 18.83 28.66
CA LEU A 540 21.84 19.89 29.49
C LEU A 540 22.38 19.36 30.82
N ARG A 541 23.57 19.85 31.18
CA ARG A 541 24.22 19.63 32.47
C ARG A 541 24.37 20.95 33.22
N ASN A 542 24.56 20.88 34.53
CA ASN A 542 24.98 22.02 35.32
C ASN A 542 26.49 22.30 35.13
N PRO A 543 27.04 23.41 35.67
CA PRO A 543 28.46 23.76 35.48
C PRO A 543 29.48 22.71 35.98
N TRP A 544 29.06 21.75 36.80
CA TRP A 544 29.90 20.66 37.32
C TRP A 544 29.71 19.34 36.57
N GLY A 545 28.96 19.34 35.47
CA GLY A 545 28.75 18.15 34.63
C GLY A 545 27.63 17.22 35.14
N TYR A 546 26.89 17.57 36.18
CA TYR A 546 25.74 16.79 36.64
C TYR A 546 24.51 17.06 35.76
N PRO A 547 23.65 16.07 35.45
CA PRO A 547 22.45 16.29 34.63
C PRO A 547 21.53 17.36 35.22
N GLN A 548 20.98 18.24 34.38
CA GLN A 548 19.91 19.14 34.82
C GLN A 548 18.63 18.36 35.14
N SER A 549 17.87 18.82 36.14
CA SER A 549 16.60 18.20 36.48
C SER A 549 15.64 18.20 35.28
N PRO A 550 14.99 17.07 34.99
CA PRO A 550 14.02 16.98 33.91
C PRO A 550 12.75 17.77 34.25
N SER A 551 11.89 17.93 33.26
CA SER A 551 10.51 18.38 33.49
C SER A 551 9.57 17.18 33.62
N PHE A 552 8.46 17.40 34.32
CA PHE A 552 7.39 16.43 34.57
C PHE A 552 6.06 17.03 34.09
N PRO A 553 5.75 16.99 32.77
CA PRO A 553 4.61 17.72 32.22
C PRO A 553 3.24 17.24 32.73
N GLY A 554 3.17 16.07 33.37
CA GLY A 554 1.93 15.49 33.86
C GLY A 554 0.99 15.03 32.73
N TYR A 555 -0.29 14.94 33.05
CA TYR A 555 -1.36 14.48 32.16
C TYR A 555 -2.23 15.65 31.68
N PRO A 556 -2.89 15.55 30.50
CA PRO A 556 -3.85 16.55 30.04
C PRO A 556 -5.11 16.57 30.92
N ASP A 557 -5.81 17.70 30.95
CA ASP A 557 -6.99 17.89 31.81
C ASP A 557 -8.13 16.93 31.48
N ALA A 558 -8.35 16.59 30.20
CA ALA A 558 -9.34 15.59 29.80
C ALA A 558 -9.06 14.22 30.45
N TRP A 559 -7.79 13.83 30.58
CA TRP A 559 -7.42 12.60 31.28
C TRP A 559 -7.63 12.71 32.79
N LYS A 560 -7.23 13.84 33.40
CA LYS A 560 -7.46 14.10 34.84
C LYS A 560 -8.94 14.04 35.19
N GLN A 561 -9.80 14.61 34.35
CA GLN A 561 -11.25 14.55 34.52
C GLN A 561 -11.75 13.10 34.55
N LYS A 562 -11.30 12.25 33.63
CA LYS A 562 -11.68 10.82 33.63
C LYS A 562 -11.19 10.08 34.87
N VAL A 563 -10.01 10.41 35.38
CA VAL A 563 -9.54 9.85 36.66
C VAL A 563 -10.44 10.29 37.81
N VAL A 564 -10.81 11.57 37.89
CA VAL A 564 -11.74 12.06 38.92
C VAL A 564 -13.09 11.36 38.82
N GLU A 565 -13.67 11.25 37.62
CA GLU A 565 -14.96 10.57 37.38
C GLU A 565 -14.93 9.10 37.84
N GLN A 566 -13.83 8.37 37.61
CA GLN A 566 -13.72 6.96 37.96
C GLN A 566 -13.34 6.73 39.43
N THR A 567 -12.64 7.67 40.06
CA THR A 567 -12.07 7.46 41.40
C THR A 567 -12.80 8.22 42.50
N GLY A 568 -13.65 9.19 42.15
CA GLY A 568 -14.32 10.05 43.11
C GLY A 568 -13.31 10.74 44.03
N GLU A 569 -13.58 10.69 45.34
CA GLU A 569 -12.73 11.32 46.35
C GLU A 569 -11.46 10.51 46.69
N ARG A 570 -11.31 9.28 46.18
CA ARG A 570 -10.21 8.36 46.56
C ARG A 570 -8.82 8.93 46.32
N LEU A 571 -8.67 9.77 45.28
CA LEU A 571 -7.39 10.41 44.91
C LEU A 571 -7.34 11.90 45.29
N MET A 572 -8.34 12.41 46.01
CA MET A 572 -8.37 13.80 46.46
C MET A 572 -7.42 13.98 47.64
N THR A 573 -6.60 15.03 47.61
CA THR A 573 -5.78 15.40 48.76
C THR A 573 -6.67 15.92 49.89
N PRO A 574 -6.46 15.53 51.15
CA PRO A 574 -7.15 16.13 52.28
C PRO A 574 -6.92 17.65 52.34
N ASP A 575 -7.91 18.40 52.84
CA ASP A 575 -7.74 19.83 53.10
C ASP A 575 -6.55 20.06 54.05
N ALA A 576 -5.77 21.10 53.76
CA ALA A 576 -4.66 21.50 54.63
C ALA A 576 -5.22 21.90 56.01
N LYS A 577 -4.73 21.24 57.07
CA LYS A 577 -5.09 21.53 58.46
C LYS A 577 -4.50 22.84 58.95
#